data_AF-A0A840IHY1-F1
#
_entry.id   AF-A0A840IHY1-F1
#
_cell.length_a   1.000
_cell.length_b   1.000
_cell.length_c   1.000
_cell.angle_alpha   90.00
_cell.angle_beta   90.00
_cell.angle_gamma   90.00
#
_symmetry.space_group_name_H-M   'P 1'
#
loop_
_entity.id
_entity.type
_entity.pdbx_description
1 polymer ?
#
loop_
_entity_poly.entity_id
_entity_poly.type
_entity_poly.pdbx_seq_one_letter_code
_entity_poly.pdbx_strand_id
1 'polypeptide(L)'
;MAVLEREEELALLDAAAAAAARAEGSVALIEGPAGIGKTALLRAARAAARERGLTVLGGVASALDRDFPFGLVHQLLDPLLAAAGPDRRARLLAGAAAQAEPVLRPQGAFCTASTG
;
A
#
# COMPACT_ATOMS: atom_id res chain seq x y z
N MET A 1 28.59 -0.20 -15.59
CA MET A 1 27.74 -0.94 -16.55
C MET A 1 26.30 -0.62 -16.22
N ALA A 2 25.61 0.02 -17.15
CA ALA A 2 24.37 0.77 -16.93
C ALA A 2 23.15 -0.13 -16.68
N VAL A 3 22.40 0.18 -15.63
CA VAL A 3 21.09 -0.42 -15.33
C VAL A 3 20.01 0.40 -16.05
N LEU A 4 20.07 0.44 -17.38
CA LEU A 4 19.10 1.18 -18.21
C LEU A 4 17.67 0.59 -18.10
N GLU A 5 17.55 -0.72 -17.89
CA GLU A 5 16.26 -1.41 -17.77
C GLU A 5 15.55 -1.18 -16.42
N ARG A 6 16.01 -0.28 -15.55
CA ARG A 6 15.28 0.06 -14.30
C ARG A 6 14.95 1.52 -14.14
N GLU A 7 15.61 2.39 -14.90
CA GLU A 7 15.37 3.84 -14.87
C GLU A 7 13.98 4.16 -15.40
N GLU A 8 13.50 3.45 -16.42
CA GLU A 8 12.16 3.63 -16.98
C GLU A 8 11.04 3.22 -16.01
N GLU A 9 11.13 2.06 -15.36
CA GLU A 9 10.11 1.63 -14.40
C GLU A 9 10.12 2.48 -13.13
N LEU A 10 11.30 2.89 -12.67
CA LEU A 10 11.40 3.84 -11.56
C LEU A 10 10.78 5.19 -11.93
N ALA A 11 11.02 5.69 -13.14
CA ALA A 11 10.40 6.93 -13.63
C ALA A 11 8.88 6.81 -13.71
N LEU A 12 8.34 5.66 -14.15
CA LEU A 12 6.90 5.42 -14.20
C LEU A 12 6.27 5.39 -12.79
N LEU A 13 6.93 4.73 -11.83
CA LEU A 13 6.46 4.70 -10.45
C LEU A 13 6.59 6.06 -9.76
N ASP A 14 7.62 6.84 -10.09
CA ASP A 14 7.79 8.20 -9.59
C ASP A 14 6.72 9.14 -10.16
N ALA A 15 6.37 9.01 -11.44
CA ALA A 15 5.27 9.75 -12.05
C ALA A 15 3.92 9.41 -11.38
N ALA A 16 3.68 8.14 -11.05
CA ALA A 16 2.50 7.72 -10.30
C ALA A 16 2.46 8.33 -8.88
N ALA A 17 3.60 8.37 -8.18
CA ALA A 17 3.71 9.03 -6.88
C ALA A 17 3.48 10.55 -6.99
N ALA A 18 4.01 11.19 -8.03
CA ALA A 18 3.78 12.61 -8.29
C ALA A 18 2.31 12.92 -8.61
N ALA A 19 1.61 12.05 -9.34
CA ALA A 19 0.16 12.17 -9.56
C ALA A 19 -0.62 12.03 -8.25
N ALA A 20 -0.28 11.05 -7.41
CA ALA A 20 -0.91 10.86 -6.10
C ALA A 20 -0.74 12.11 -5.20
N ALA A 21 0.42 12.77 -5.25
CA ALA A 21 0.66 14.02 -4.53
C ALA A 21 -0.25 15.19 -4.99
N ARG A 22 -0.76 15.13 -6.23
CA ARG A 22 -1.75 16.07 -6.77
C ARG A 22 -3.20 15.59 -6.59
N ALA A 23 -3.43 14.54 -5.79
CA ALA A 23 -4.72 13.88 -5.62
C ALA A 23 -5.30 13.27 -6.91
N GLU A 24 -4.44 12.92 -7.86
CA GLU A 24 -4.80 12.19 -9.08
C GLU A 24 -4.57 10.69 -8.88
N GLY A 25 -5.60 9.88 -9.10
CA GLY A 25 -5.53 8.42 -8.97
C GLY A 25 -4.80 7.77 -10.15
N SER A 26 -3.98 6.75 -9.88
CA SER A 26 -3.29 5.97 -10.91
C SER A 26 -3.11 4.52 -10.47
N VAL A 27 -2.89 3.62 -11.43
CA VAL A 27 -2.60 2.21 -11.19
C VAL A 27 -1.41 1.80 -12.06
N ALA A 28 -0.43 1.13 -11.46
CA ALA A 28 0.71 0.55 -12.16
C ALA A 28 0.75 -0.97 -11.90
N LEU A 29 0.92 -1.74 -12.97
CA LEU A 29 1.05 -3.20 -12.93
C LEU A 29 2.51 -3.57 -13.20
N ILE A 30 3.12 -4.31 -12.27
CA ILE A 30 4.52 -4.77 -12.39
C ILE A 30 4.51 -6.26 -12.65
N GLU A 31 4.83 -6.66 -13.88
CA GLU A 31 4.94 -8.05 -14.31
C GLU A 31 6.40 -8.42 -14.59
N GLY A 32 6.72 -9.69 -14.40
CA GLY A 32 8.04 -10.21 -14.75
C GLY A 32 8.37 -11.52 -14.04
N PRO A 33 9.47 -12.19 -14.42
CA PRO A 33 9.87 -13.46 -13.85
C PRO A 33 10.05 -13.42 -12.33
N ALA A 34 9.94 -14.57 -11.67
CA ALA A 34 10.34 -14.71 -10.27
C ALA A 34 11.84 -14.34 -10.13
N GLY A 35 12.20 -13.63 -9.06
CA GLY A 35 13.59 -13.23 -8.82
C GLY A 35 14.10 -12.02 -9.61
N ILE A 36 13.34 -11.46 -10.56
CA ILE A 36 13.79 -10.30 -11.36
C ILE A 36 13.97 -9.00 -10.55
N GLY A 37 13.50 -8.97 -9.30
CA GLY A 37 13.65 -7.82 -8.41
C GLY A 37 12.40 -6.95 -8.26
N LYS A 38 11.19 -7.44 -8.59
CA LYS A 38 9.92 -6.69 -8.39
C LYS A 38 9.75 -6.13 -6.98
N THR A 39 10.13 -6.91 -5.96
CA THR A 39 10.09 -6.47 -4.56
C THR A 39 11.08 -5.33 -4.29
N ALA A 40 12.27 -5.36 -4.91
CA ALA A 40 13.25 -4.28 -4.79
C ALA A 40 12.72 -2.99 -5.46
N LEU A 41 12.11 -3.12 -6.64
CA LEU A 41 11.47 -2.01 -7.35
C LEU A 41 10.35 -1.37 -6.52
N LEU A 42 9.45 -2.18 -5.93
CA LEU A 42 8.41 -1.70 -5.03
C LEU A 42 8.98 -1.02 -3.77
N ARG A 43 10.09 -1.53 -3.21
CA ARG A 43 10.76 -0.88 -2.07
C ARG A 43 11.31 0.49 -2.42
N ALA A 44 11.94 0.64 -3.58
CA ALA A 44 12.46 1.92 -4.07
C ALA A 44 11.32 2.94 -4.27
N ALA A 45 10.24 2.54 -4.95
CA ALA A 45 9.08 3.40 -5.16
C ALA A 45 8.41 3.84 -3.83
N ARG A 46 8.31 2.92 -2.86
CA ARG A 46 7.80 3.24 -1.52
C ARG A 46 8.69 4.24 -0.78
N ALA A 47 10.01 4.17 -0.94
CA ALA A 47 10.93 5.13 -0.33
C ALA A 47 10.73 6.53 -0.93
N ALA A 48 10.73 6.65 -2.26
CA ALA A 48 10.49 7.91 -2.97
C ALA A 48 9.12 8.54 -2.62
N ALA A 49 8.07 7.73 -2.53
CA ALA A 49 6.74 8.23 -2.13
C ALA A 49 6.75 8.80 -0.70
N ARG A 50 7.47 8.17 0.24
CA ARG A 50 7.60 8.69 1.62
C ARG A 50 8.41 9.98 1.68
N GLU A 51 9.46 10.10 0.90
CA GLU A 51 10.25 11.35 0.79
C GLU A 51 9.39 12.52 0.29
N ARG A 52 8.36 12.24 -0.52
CA ARG A 52 7.35 13.22 -0.97
C ARG A 52 6.26 13.52 0.08
N GLY A 53 6.34 12.92 1.27
CA GLY A 53 5.35 13.11 2.35
C GLY A 53 4.06 12.29 2.18
N LEU A 54 4.02 11.34 1.24
CA LEU A 54 2.85 10.49 1.04
C LEU A 54 2.72 9.43 2.14
N THR A 55 1.47 9.14 2.51
CA THR A 55 1.17 7.96 3.35
C THR A 55 1.25 6.72 2.47
N VAL A 56 2.22 5.84 2.77
CA VAL A 56 2.44 4.60 2.02
C VAL A 56 1.92 3.41 2.79
N LEU A 57 0.90 2.75 2.24
CA LEU A 57 0.33 1.51 2.77
C LEU A 57 0.82 0.33 1.93
N GLY A 58 0.98 -0.84 2.54
CA GLY A 58 1.44 -2.02 1.82
C GLY A 58 0.95 -3.31 2.45
N GLY A 59 0.58 -4.26 1.60
CA GLY A 59 0.21 -5.62 1.98
C GLY A 59 0.81 -6.63 1.00
N VAL A 60 0.65 -7.91 1.31
CA VAL A 60 1.06 -9.03 0.45
C VAL A 60 -0.18 -9.88 0.24
N ALA A 61 -0.68 -9.89 -0.99
CA ALA A 61 -1.77 -10.77 -1.37
C ALA A 61 -1.27 -12.20 -1.46
N SER A 62 -1.94 -13.12 -0.80
CA SER A 62 -1.66 -14.56 -0.82
C SER A 62 -2.86 -15.34 -1.37
N ALA A 63 -2.62 -16.54 -1.90
CA ALA A 63 -3.71 -17.41 -2.35
C ALA A 63 -4.66 -17.83 -1.20
N LEU A 64 -4.18 -17.74 0.05
CA LEU A 64 -4.92 -18.01 1.29
C LEU A 64 -5.82 -16.85 1.71
N ASP A 65 -5.63 -15.64 1.16
CA ASP A 65 -6.49 -14.49 1.46
C ASP A 65 -7.92 -14.68 0.91
N ARG A 66 -8.13 -15.71 0.07
CA ARG A 66 -9.47 -16.09 -0.39
C ARG A 66 -10.37 -16.60 0.73
N ASP A 67 -9.78 -17.15 1.79
CA ASP A 67 -10.51 -17.68 2.94
C ASP A 67 -10.81 -16.59 3.99
N PHE A 68 -10.24 -15.40 3.81
CA PHE A 68 -10.39 -14.29 4.73
C PHE A 68 -10.91 -13.03 4.00
N PRO A 69 -12.23 -12.79 4.02
CA PRO A 69 -12.84 -11.64 3.37
C PRO A 69 -12.13 -10.34 3.77
N PHE A 70 -11.72 -9.55 2.78
CA PHE A 70 -11.06 -8.27 2.98
C PHE A 70 -9.70 -8.32 3.71
N GLY A 71 -9.01 -9.46 3.75
CA GLY A 71 -7.70 -9.59 4.42
C GLY A 71 -6.66 -8.57 3.98
N LEU A 72 -6.55 -8.36 2.67
CA LEU A 72 -5.63 -7.35 2.14
C LEU A 72 -6.05 -5.92 2.56
N VAL A 73 -7.36 -5.65 2.66
CA VAL A 73 -7.86 -4.33 3.10
C VAL A 73 -7.46 -4.08 4.55
N HIS A 74 -7.59 -5.10 5.42
CA HIS A 74 -7.11 -5.03 6.80
C HIS A 74 -5.59 -4.81 6.89
N GLN A 75 -4.80 -5.58 6.11
CA GLN A 75 -3.35 -5.37 6.05
C GLN A 75 -2.98 -3.93 5.67
N LEU A 76 -3.73 -3.31 4.77
CA LEU A 76 -3.48 -1.93 4.32
C LEU A 76 -3.93 -0.88 5.34
N LEU A 77 -5.13 -1.03 5.91
CA LEU A 77 -5.80 0.05 6.65
C LEU A 77 -5.65 -0.05 8.17
N ASP A 78 -5.52 -1.26 8.74
CA ASP A 78 -5.44 -1.43 10.20
C ASP A 78 -4.22 -0.70 10.79
N PRO A 79 -3.00 -0.75 10.22
CA PRO A 79 -1.86 0.00 10.75
C PRO A 79 -2.08 1.52 10.72
N LEU A 80 -2.72 2.03 9.66
CA LEU A 80 -3.04 3.45 9.53
C LEU A 80 -4.05 3.89 10.59
N LEU A 81 -5.09 3.10 10.79
CA LEU A 81 -6.17 3.38 11.73
C LEU A 81 -5.74 3.20 13.19
N ALA A 82 -4.81 2.27 13.47
CA ALA A 82 -4.24 2.05 14.79
C ALA A 82 -3.28 3.17 15.20
N ALA A 83 -2.52 3.72 14.24
CA ALA A 83 -1.64 4.87 14.47
C ALA A 83 -2.41 6.22 14.55
N ALA A 84 -3.66 6.26 14.08
CA ALA A 84 -4.49 7.44 14.10
C ALA A 84 -5.15 7.65 15.48
N GLY A 85 -4.94 8.82 16.09
CA GLY A 85 -5.74 9.26 17.24
C GLY A 85 -7.23 9.42 16.89
N PRO A 86 -8.12 9.57 17.88
CA PRO A 86 -9.57 9.56 17.69
C PRO A 86 -10.06 10.53 16.60
N ASP A 87 -9.58 11.77 16.59
CA ASP A 87 -9.99 12.79 15.62
C ASP A 87 -9.53 12.46 14.19
N ARG A 88 -8.31 11.96 14.04
CA ARG A 88 -7.76 11.56 12.74
C ARG A 88 -8.54 10.36 12.21
N ARG A 89 -8.84 9.37 13.07
CA ARG A 89 -9.65 8.21 12.71
C ARG A 89 -11.05 8.60 12.26
N ALA A 90 -11.72 9.49 12.99
CA ALA A 90 -13.04 10.00 12.61
C ALA A 90 -13.02 10.68 11.24
N ARG A 91 -11.98 11.47 10.93
CA ARG A 91 -11.82 12.09 9.60
C ARG A 91 -11.58 11.06 8.48
N LEU A 92 -10.78 10.02 8.74
CA LEU A 92 -10.48 8.98 7.75
C LEU A 92 -11.71 8.12 7.41
N LEU A 93 -12.64 7.96 8.36
CA LEU A 93 -13.87 7.18 8.19
C LEU A 93 -15.10 8.04 7.91
N ALA A 94 -14.92 9.33 7.61
CA ALA A 94 -16.03 10.23 7.29
C ALA A 94 -16.51 10.07 5.83
N GLY A 95 -17.71 10.56 5.55
CA GLY A 95 -18.28 10.59 4.20
C GLY A 95 -18.49 9.18 3.63
N ALA A 96 -18.03 8.95 2.40
CA ALA A 96 -18.17 7.65 1.74
C ALA A 96 -17.50 6.51 2.51
N ALA A 97 -16.41 6.80 3.24
CA ALA A 97 -15.68 5.79 4.01
C ALA A 97 -16.44 5.29 5.25
N ALA A 98 -17.50 5.98 5.68
CA ALA A 98 -18.30 5.57 6.84
C ALA A 98 -18.94 4.18 6.63
N GLN A 99 -19.26 3.82 5.39
CA GLN A 99 -19.81 2.50 5.05
C GLN A 99 -18.82 1.36 5.27
N ALA A 100 -17.52 1.65 5.27
CA ALA A 100 -16.47 0.66 5.50
C ALA A 100 -16.17 0.45 7.00
N GLU A 101 -16.67 1.32 7.89
CA GLU A 101 -16.37 1.24 9.32
C GLU A 101 -16.67 -0.12 9.95
N PRO A 102 -17.79 -0.81 9.67
CA PRO A 102 -18.07 -2.13 10.26
C PRO A 102 -17.03 -3.19 9.91
N VAL A 103 -16.46 -3.11 8.71
CA VAL A 103 -15.41 -4.02 8.24
C VAL A 103 -14.09 -3.68 8.94
N LEU A 104 -13.77 -2.40 9.09
CA LEU A 104 -12.51 -1.88 9.63
C LEU A 104 -12.49 -1.70 11.16
N ARG A 105 -13.46 -2.29 11.87
CA ARG A 105 -13.38 -2.36 13.34
C ARG A 105 -12.26 -3.32 13.73
N PRO A 106 -11.53 -3.04 14.82
CA PRO A 106 -10.51 -3.97 15.30
C PRO A 106 -11.16 -5.31 15.61
N GLN A 107 -10.99 -6.28 14.72
CA GLN A 107 -11.24 -7.69 15.00
C GLN A 107 -9.91 -8.23 15.52
N GLY A 108 -9.92 -8.95 16.64
CA GLY A 108 -8.71 -9.28 17.39
C GLY A 108 -7.54 -9.79 16.54
N ALA A 109 -6.33 -9.35 16.89
CA ALA A 109 -4.99 -9.69 16.35
C ALA A 109 -4.97 -10.57 15.09
N PHE A 110 -4.82 -9.93 13.93
CA PHE A 110 -4.43 -10.65 12.71
C PHE A 110 -2.95 -11.05 12.80
N CYS A 111 -2.68 -12.34 12.62
CA CYS A 111 -1.32 -12.89 12.60
C CYS A 111 -0.44 -12.14 11.58
N THR A 112 0.34 -11.17 12.05
CA THR A 112 1.44 -10.58 11.30
C THR A 112 2.65 -11.52 11.40
N ALA A 113 2.60 -12.65 10.71
CA ALA A 113 3.75 -13.54 10.58
C ALA A 113 4.22 -13.59 9.13
N SER A 114 5.24 -12.78 8.83
CA SER A 114 6.43 -13.26 8.11
C SER A 114 7.52 -12.20 8.19
N THR A 115 8.31 -12.30 9.26
CA THR A 115 9.69 -11.82 9.29
C THR A 115 10.46 -12.58 8.21
N GLY A 116 11.04 -11.85 7.27
CA GLY A 116 12.08 -12.31 6.37
C GLY A 116 13.22 -11.30 6.38
#